data_AF-A0A7W1HD76-F1
#
_entry.id   AF-A0A7W1HD76-F1
#
_cell.length_a   1.000
_cell.length_b   1.000
_cell.length_c   1.000
_cell.angle_alpha   90.00
_cell.angle_beta   90.00
_cell.angle_gamma   90.00
#
_symmetry.space_group_name_H-M   'P 1'
#
loop_
_entity.id
_entity.type
_entity.pdbx_description
1 polymer ?
#
loop_
_entity_poly.entity_id
_entity_poly.type
_entity_poly.pdbx_seq_one_letter_code
_entity_poly.pdbx_strand_id
1 'polypeptide(L)' 'MESIRFYELRPDKGYSLTDCISRNVCREREIVEILTHDNHFTQEGFQTLL' A
#
# COMPACT_ATOMS: atom_id res chain seq x y z
N MET A 1 14.06 -2.26 -3.56
CA MET A 1 13.96 -0.79 -3.76
C MET A 1 12.75 -0.37 -4.62
N GLU A 2 11.74 -1.22 -4.81
CA GLU A 2 10.57 -0.90 -5.64
C GLU A 2 9.60 0.11 -4.98
N SER A 3 9.49 0.07 -3.64
CA SER A 3 8.64 1.00 -2.87
C SER A 3 9.06 2.46 -3.00
N ILE A 4 10.37 2.74 -3.05
CA ILE A 4 10.91 4.10 -3.26
C ILE A 4 10.52 4.61 -4.64
N ARG A 5 10.66 3.78 -5.67
CA ARG A 5 10.30 4.14 -7.04
C ARG A 5 8.80 4.44 -7.18
N PHE A 6 7.95 3.66 -6.52
CA PHE A 6 6.50 3.92 -6.48
C PHE A 6 6.16 5.23 -5.77
N TYR A 7 6.82 5.51 -4.65
CA TYR A 7 6.65 6.74 -3.90
C TYR A 7 7.09 7.97 -4.70
N GLU A 8 8.20 7.89 -5.44
CA GLU A 8 8.71 8.99 -6.27
C GLU A 8 7.87 9.25 -7.53
N LEU A 9 7.26 8.21 -8.11
CA LEU A 9 6.48 8.30 -9.36
C LEU A 9 5.04 8.80 -9.16
N ARG A 10 4.52 8.86 -7.92
CA ARG A 10 3.18 9.40 -7.65
C ARG A 10 3.23 10.91 -7.38
N PRO A 11 2.61 11.74 -8.24
CA PRO A 11 2.49 13.17 -8.00
C PRO A 11 1.45 13.49 -6.90
N ASP A 12 0.46 12.61 -6.71
CA ASP A 12 -0.50 12.65 -5.62
C ASP A 12 0.12 12.00 -4.37
N LYS A 13 0.68 12.83 -3.47
CA LYS A 13 1.25 12.36 -2.19
C LYS A 13 0.20 11.88 -1.17
N GLY A 14 -0.87 11.23 -1.63
CA GLY A 14 -1.87 10.60 -0.76
C GLY A 14 -1.28 9.45 0.04
N TYR A 15 -0.24 8.79 -0.49
CA TYR A 15 0.49 7.70 0.14
C TYR A 15 1.80 8.18 0.76
N SER A 16 2.15 7.65 1.93
CA SER A 16 3.49 7.72 2.49
C SER A 16 4.41 6.63 1.90
N LEU A 17 5.71 6.78 2.11
CA LEU A 17 6.68 5.72 1.81
C LEU A 17 6.37 4.43 2.61
N THR A 18 5.84 4.58 3.83
CA THR A 18 5.42 3.45 4.68
C THR A 18 4.30 2.65 4.02
N ASP A 19 3.35 3.30 3.35
CA ASP A 19 2.24 2.62 2.66
C ASP A 19 2.76 1.82 1.47
N CYS A 20 3.71 2.39 0.72
CA CYS A 20 4.36 1.73 -0.40
C CYS A 20 5.14 0.47 0.05
N ILE A 21 5.86 0.56 1.18
CA ILE A 21 6.57 -0.59 1.75
C ILE A 21 5.56 -1.65 2.23
N SER A 22 4.53 -1.23 2.97
CA SER A 22 3.51 -2.14 3.52
C SER A 22 2.77 -2.90 2.43
N ARG A 23 2.39 -2.22 1.34
CA ARG A 23 1.80 -2.84 0.13
C ARG A 23 2.70 -3.93 -0.45
N ASN A 24 3.99 -3.65 -0.63
CA ASN A 24 4.92 -4.61 -1.21
C ASN A 24 5.07 -5.85 -0.32
N VAL A 25 5.21 -5.65 1.00
CA VAL A 25 5.26 -6.76 1.97
C VAL A 25 3.99 -7.59 1.92
N CYS A 26 2.81 -6.97 1.83
CA CYS A 26 1.54 -7.72 1.73
C CYS A 26 1.48 -8.55 0.44
N ARG A 27 1.90 -7.99 -0.70
CA ARG A 27 1.96 -8.73 -1.98
C ARG A 27 2.94 -9.90 -1.94
N GLU A 28 4.15 -9.67 -1.42
CA GLU A 28 5.19 -10.70 -1.30
C GLU A 28 4.77 -11.86 -0.37
N ARG A 29 3.92 -11.56 0.62
CA ARG A 29 3.42 -12.53 1.61
C ARG A 29 2.03 -13.07 1.29
N GLU A 30 1.46 -12.72 0.14
CA GLU A 30 0.11 -13.13 -0.27
C GLU A 30 -0.97 -12.75 0.76
N ILE A 31 -0.76 -11.65 1.49
CA ILE A 31 -1.73 -11.09 2.43
C ILE A 31 -2.75 -10.27 1.64
N VAL A 32 -4.01 -10.67 1.72
CA VAL A 32 -5.13 -10.04 0.99
C VAL A 32 -6.04 -9.20 1.87
N GLU A 33 -6.09 -9.49 3.17
CA GLU A 33 -6.90 -8.78 4.16
C GLU A 33 -6.01 -7.92 5.07
N ILE A 34 -6.32 -6.62 5.18
CA ILE A 34 -5.52 -5.65 5.93
C ILE A 34 -6.41 -4.94 6.94
N LEU A 35 -6.02 -4.99 8.22
CA LEU A 35 -6.63 -4.19 9.27
C LEU A 35 -6.01 -2.79 9.26
N THR A 36 -6.67 -1.84 8.59
CA THR A 36 -6.23 -0.45 8.50
C THR A 36 -7.44 0.49 8.35
N HIS A 37 -7.33 1.71 8.87
CA HIS A 37 -8.28 2.79 8.57
C HIS A 37 -7.96 3.51 7.25
N ASP A 38 -6.86 3.13 6.60
CA ASP A 38 -6.42 3.76 5.37
C ASP A 38 -7.08 3.12 4.13
N ASN A 39 -8.05 3.85 3.56
CA ASN A 39 -8.79 3.46 2.37
C ASN A 39 -7.93 3.37 1.09
N HIS A 40 -6.69 3.86 1.13
CA HIS A 40 -5.76 3.75 0.01
C HIS A 40 -5.40 2.30 -0.33
N PHE A 41 -5.45 1.38 0.65
CA PHE A 41 -5.20 -0.04 0.42
C PHE A 41 -6.33 -0.70 -0.38
N THR A 42 -7.57 -0.24 -0.23
CA THR A 42 -8.71 -0.71 -1.03
C THR A 42 -8.50 -0.41 -2.52
N GLN A 43 -7.97 0.78 -2.85
CA GLN A 43 -7.68 1.16 -4.25
C GLN A 43 -6.59 0.28 -4.89
N GLU A 44 -5.70 -0.27 -4.07
CA GLU A 44 -4.61 -1.14 -4.50
C GLU A 44 -5.01 -2.63 -4.57
N GLY A 45 -6.29 -2.93 -4.33
CA GLY A 45 -6.90 -4.24 -4.46
C GLY A 45 -6.89 -5.10 -3.20
N PHE A 46 -6.57 -4.52 -2.04
CA PHE A 46 -6.66 -5.22 -0.75
C PHE A 46 -8.06 -5.10 -0.14
N GLN A 47 -8.46 -6.11 0.63
CA GLN A 47 -9.67 -6.04 1.44
C GLN A 47 -9.34 -5.39 2.79
N THR A 48 -9.89 -4.22 3.05
CA THR A 48 -9.79 -3.58 4.37
C THR A 48 -10.81 -4.19 5.33
N LEU A 49 -10.40 -4.42 6.57
CA LEU A 49 -11.24 -5.04 7.62
C LEU A 49 -11.93 -4.02 8.54
N LEU A 50 -11.80 -2.72 8.25
CA LEU A 50 -12.37 -1.59 9.00
C LEU A 50 -13.09 -0.62 8.06
#